data_AF-A0A151DUW9-F1
#
_entry.id   AF-A0A151DUW9-F1
#
_cell.length_a   1.000
_cell.length_b   1.000
_cell.length_c   1.000
_cell.angle_alpha   90.00
_cell.angle_beta   90.00
_cell.angle_gamma   90.00
#
_symmetry.space_group_name_H-M   'P 1'
#
loop_
_entity.id
_entity.type
_entity.pdbx_description
1 polymer ?
#
loop_
_entity_poly.entity_id
_entity_poly.type
_entity_poly.pdbx_seq_one_letter_code
_entity_poly.pdbx_strand_id
1 'polypeptide(L)'
;MKIRKYKRENTAVAGVIEALLLVALVAVVLSYIQFSYIPVIMEEREAGHMDRVSNQFSQLKSVIEIQSMMGILGTGESITYTPMSSPITMGSKELPYFVSARSYGQIDLIDKNDAGNHKIDILPASPDFPSGIPLTSIKYRATNFYFPQDSHWQEYILEGGGIILKQSTGEVMRVNPGIAVENHSDSNYITINYFIPLYTGVSGKKAYADYRESFVHTNYSKDYSHQGSATFIRIYTDYPDAWNQSLMNESRGILWEYYNNGYIDVQLDETTTPNRVIITPKPGYTLYVDFTIVEIRVQVGPGYIVNT
;
A
#
# COMPACT_ATOMS: atom_id res chain seq x y z
N MET A 1 -76.83 -47.13 -8.22
CA MET A 1 -75.73 -46.23 -8.64
C MET A 1 -75.81 -44.95 -7.82
N LYS A 2 -74.93 -44.77 -6.80
CA LYS A 2 -74.95 -43.60 -5.89
C LYS A 2 -74.02 -42.52 -6.44
N ILE A 3 -74.56 -41.35 -6.78
CA ILE A 3 -73.80 -40.18 -7.22
C ILE A 3 -73.23 -39.49 -5.97
N ARG A 4 -71.90 -39.45 -5.83
CA ARG A 4 -71.20 -38.70 -4.77
C ARG A 4 -71.29 -37.21 -5.07
N LYS A 5 -71.96 -36.44 -4.21
CA LYS A 5 -71.91 -34.97 -4.22
C LYS A 5 -70.62 -34.51 -3.52
N TYR A 6 -69.75 -33.83 -4.25
CA TYR A 6 -68.59 -33.14 -3.68
C TYR A 6 -69.07 -31.89 -2.92
N LYS A 7 -68.77 -31.80 -1.62
CA LYS A 7 -68.94 -30.57 -0.83
C LYS A 7 -67.87 -29.57 -1.27
N ARG A 8 -68.28 -28.33 -1.52
CA ARG A 8 -67.39 -27.21 -1.86
C ARG A 8 -66.88 -26.62 -0.54
N GLU A 9 -65.64 -26.92 -0.18
CA GLU A 9 -65.01 -26.47 1.07
C GLU A 9 -64.26 -25.16 0.87
N ASN A 10 -64.92 -24.03 1.13
CA ASN A 10 -64.30 -22.69 1.08
C ASN A 10 -63.19 -22.52 2.14
N THR A 11 -63.19 -23.34 3.19
CA THR A 11 -62.13 -23.40 4.22
C THR A 11 -60.79 -23.85 3.65
N ALA A 12 -60.78 -24.79 2.71
CA ALA A 12 -59.55 -25.25 2.06
C ALA A 12 -58.93 -24.12 1.21
N VAL A 13 -59.77 -23.34 0.51
CA VAL A 13 -59.33 -22.19 -0.30
C VAL A 13 -58.77 -21.09 0.60
N ALA A 14 -59.43 -20.79 1.72
CA ALA A 14 -58.94 -19.80 2.70
C ALA A 14 -57.57 -20.19 3.29
N GLY A 15 -57.38 -21.47 3.66
CA GLY A 15 -56.09 -21.95 4.18
C GLY A 15 -54.95 -21.88 3.16
N VAL A 16 -55.23 -22.13 1.88
CA VAL A 16 -54.22 -21.96 0.81
C VAL A 16 -53.85 -20.49 0.63
N ILE A 17 -54.83 -19.59 0.65
CA ILE A 17 -54.59 -18.14 0.53
C ILE A 17 -53.75 -17.65 1.73
N GLU A 18 -54.08 -18.08 2.94
CA GLU A 18 -53.33 -17.74 4.15
C GLU A 18 -51.87 -18.22 4.08
N ALA A 19 -51.64 -19.47 3.68
CA ALA A 19 -50.29 -20.00 3.50
C ALA A 19 -49.50 -19.21 2.44
N LEU A 20 -50.15 -18.85 1.32
CA LEU A 20 -49.52 -18.09 0.25
C LEU A 20 -49.14 -16.67 0.71
N LEU A 21 -50.00 -16.03 1.51
CA LEU A 21 -49.70 -14.73 2.12
C LEU A 21 -48.54 -14.80 3.11
N LEU A 22 -48.44 -15.87 3.91
CA LEU A 22 -47.31 -16.05 4.83
C LEU A 22 -45.99 -16.23 4.07
N VAL A 23 -45.97 -17.04 3.01
CA VAL A 23 -44.77 -17.21 2.17
C VAL A 23 -44.40 -15.90 1.49
N ALA A 24 -45.37 -15.16 0.96
CA ALA A 24 -45.14 -13.86 0.34
C ALA A 24 -44.57 -12.84 1.34
N LEU A 25 -45.11 -12.81 2.56
CA LEU A 25 -44.62 -11.94 3.63
C LEU A 25 -43.16 -12.26 3.99
N VAL A 26 -42.83 -13.54 4.17
CA VAL A 26 -41.45 -13.98 4.44
C VAL A 26 -40.52 -13.57 3.29
N ALA A 27 -40.94 -13.74 2.04
CA ALA A 27 -40.16 -13.34 0.87
C ALA A 27 -39.91 -11.81 0.84
N VAL A 28 -40.91 -10.99 1.18
CA VAL A 28 -40.76 -9.53 1.26
C VAL A 28 -39.77 -9.15 2.36
N VAL A 29 -39.87 -9.76 3.54
CA VAL A 29 -38.94 -9.49 4.65
C VAL A 29 -37.51 -9.87 4.28
N LEU A 30 -37.30 -11.04 3.68
CA LEU A 30 -35.97 -11.47 3.21
C LEU A 30 -35.42 -10.53 2.13
N SER A 31 -36.26 -10.08 1.20
CA SER A 31 -35.86 -9.14 0.15
C SER A 31 -35.45 -7.79 0.75
N TYR A 32 -36.18 -7.31 1.74
CA TYR A 32 -35.85 -6.05 2.44
C TYR A 32 -34.50 -6.14 3.18
N ILE A 33 -34.25 -7.26 3.86
CA ILE A 33 -32.96 -7.54 4.53
C ILE A 33 -31.82 -7.54 3.50
N GLN A 34 -32.01 -8.27 2.40
CA GLN A 34 -31.00 -8.42 1.35
C GLN A 34 -30.66 -7.09 0.66
N PHE A 35 -31.65 -6.22 0.47
CA PHE A 35 -31.44 -4.95 -0.24
C PHE A 35 -30.95 -3.81 0.67
N SER A 36 -31.37 -3.79 1.94
CA SER A 36 -31.14 -2.62 2.80
C SER A 36 -30.09 -2.86 3.89
N TYR A 37 -30.02 -4.07 4.46
CA TYR A 37 -29.12 -4.35 5.58
C TYR A 37 -27.81 -4.99 5.15
N ILE A 38 -27.84 -5.93 4.20
CA ILE A 38 -26.64 -6.63 3.75
C ILE A 38 -25.57 -5.68 3.18
N PRO A 39 -25.92 -4.69 2.32
CA PRO A 39 -24.90 -3.76 1.81
C PRO A 39 -24.18 -2.99 2.91
N VAL A 40 -24.91 -2.50 3.93
CA VAL A 40 -24.34 -1.74 5.05
C VAL A 40 -23.39 -2.61 5.88
N ILE A 41 -23.80 -3.85 6.20
CA ILE A 41 -22.96 -4.79 6.95
C ILE A 41 -21.69 -5.14 6.16
N MET A 42 -21.82 -5.30 4.84
CA MET A 42 -20.68 -5.61 3.98
C MET A 42 -19.74 -4.42 3.81
N GLU A 43 -20.26 -3.20 3.74
CA GLU A 43 -19.49 -1.97 3.71
C GLU A 43 -18.63 -1.82 4.97
N GLU A 44 -19.22 -1.97 6.17
CA GLU A 44 -18.49 -1.94 7.44
C GLU A 44 -17.41 -3.02 7.50
N ARG A 45 -17.69 -4.20 6.95
CA ARG A 45 -16.74 -5.31 6.91
C ARG A 45 -15.56 -5.04 5.98
N GLU A 46 -15.81 -4.49 4.80
CA GLU A 46 -14.75 -4.13 3.86
C GLU A 46 -13.93 -2.94 4.38
N ALA A 47 -14.56 -1.96 5.02
CA ALA A 47 -13.84 -0.87 5.71
C ALA A 47 -12.93 -1.41 6.82
N GLY A 48 -13.45 -2.24 7.73
CA GLY A 48 -12.66 -2.86 8.79
C GLY A 48 -11.55 -3.79 8.26
N HIS A 49 -11.77 -4.44 7.12
CA HIS A 49 -10.72 -5.16 6.40
C HIS A 49 -9.61 -4.21 5.92
N MET A 50 -9.95 -3.09 5.31
CA MET A 50 -8.96 -2.11 4.85
C MET A 50 -8.19 -1.44 5.98
N ASP A 51 -8.80 -1.24 7.15
CA ASP A 51 -8.10 -0.78 8.36
C ASP A 51 -7.09 -1.83 8.85
N ARG A 52 -7.47 -3.11 8.82
CA ARG A 52 -6.55 -4.21 9.16
C ARG A 52 -5.37 -4.26 8.19
N VAL A 53 -5.60 -4.11 6.89
CA VAL A 53 -4.52 -4.06 5.89
C VAL A 53 -3.59 -2.87 6.13
N SER A 54 -4.14 -1.68 6.41
CA SER A 54 -3.32 -0.50 6.75
C SER A 54 -2.38 -0.76 7.93
N ASN A 55 -2.90 -1.38 8.98
CA ASN A 55 -2.11 -1.76 10.15
C ASN A 55 -1.05 -2.80 9.80
N GLN A 56 -1.37 -3.79 8.98
CA GLN A 56 -0.40 -4.80 8.53
C GLN A 56 0.70 -4.20 7.63
N PHE A 57 0.39 -3.21 6.80
CA PHE A 57 1.40 -2.47 6.03
C PHE A 57 2.32 -1.65 6.94
N SER A 58 1.78 -1.04 7.99
CA SER A 58 2.58 -0.34 9.01
C SER A 58 3.51 -1.29 9.76
N GLN A 59 3.03 -2.50 10.09
CA GLN A 59 3.84 -3.56 10.68
C GLN A 59 4.93 -4.04 9.72
N LEU A 60 4.59 -4.28 8.45
CA LEU A 60 5.56 -4.67 7.40
C LEU A 60 6.66 -3.61 7.24
N LYS A 61 6.31 -2.32 7.20
CA LYS A 61 7.28 -1.22 7.19
C LYS A 61 8.23 -1.31 8.38
N SER A 62 7.68 -1.45 9.59
CA SER A 62 8.49 -1.54 10.82
C SER A 62 9.42 -2.76 10.81
N VAL A 63 8.96 -3.91 10.33
CA VAL A 63 9.78 -5.12 10.15
C VAL A 63 10.95 -4.85 9.20
N ILE A 64 10.69 -4.20 8.06
CA ILE A 64 11.73 -3.84 7.08
C ILE A 64 12.74 -2.88 7.70
N GLU A 65 12.29 -1.86 8.43
CA GLU A 65 13.18 -0.89 9.08
C GLU A 65 14.05 -1.55 10.15
N ILE A 66 13.48 -2.36 11.03
CA ILE A 66 14.23 -3.11 12.06
C ILE A 66 15.27 -4.02 11.40
N GLN A 67 14.86 -4.79 10.40
CA GLN A 67 15.74 -5.69 9.67
C GLN A 67 16.89 -4.94 8.98
N SER A 68 16.60 -3.76 8.44
CA SER A 68 17.59 -2.91 7.79
C SER A 68 18.58 -2.32 8.79
N MET A 69 18.12 -1.81 9.92
CA MET A 69 18.98 -1.32 10.99
C MET A 69 19.87 -2.42 11.57
N MET A 70 19.32 -3.62 11.78
CA MET A 70 20.10 -4.78 12.22
C MET A 70 21.16 -5.17 11.17
N GLY A 71 20.82 -5.06 9.89
CA GLY A 71 21.74 -5.27 8.77
C GLY A 71 22.94 -4.33 8.78
N ILE A 72 22.68 -3.03 8.93
CA ILE A 72 23.71 -1.98 8.90
C ILE A 72 24.62 -2.04 10.14
N LEU A 73 24.07 -2.36 11.32
CA LEU A 73 24.86 -2.50 12.56
C LEU A 73 25.71 -3.79 12.59
N GLY A 74 25.41 -4.74 11.71
CA GLY A 74 26.13 -5.99 11.55
C GLY A 74 27.53 -5.79 10.99
N THR A 75 28.54 -6.39 11.62
CA THR A 75 29.96 -6.29 11.21
C THR A 75 30.26 -7.10 9.95
N GLY A 76 29.55 -6.94 8.82
CA GLY A 76 29.87 -7.52 7.51
C GLY A 76 30.02 -9.06 7.43
N GLU A 77 29.93 -9.76 8.56
CA GLU A 77 29.95 -11.20 8.72
C GLU A 77 28.51 -11.69 8.81
N SER A 78 28.30 -12.93 8.40
CA SER A 78 27.01 -13.61 8.32
C SER A 78 26.40 -13.81 9.71
N ILE A 79 25.99 -12.72 10.38
CA ILE A 79 24.92 -12.82 11.36
C ILE A 79 23.72 -13.26 10.56
N THR A 80 23.32 -14.51 10.81
CA THR A 80 22.16 -15.18 10.25
C THR A 80 20.93 -14.29 10.35
N TYR A 81 20.73 -13.40 9.37
CA TYR A 81 19.55 -12.55 9.32
C TYR A 81 18.36 -13.48 9.25
N THR A 82 17.56 -13.46 10.32
CA THR A 82 16.41 -14.34 10.40
C THR A 82 15.36 -13.75 9.48
N PRO A 83 14.92 -14.50 8.46
CA PRO A 83 13.90 -13.99 7.58
C PRO A 83 12.62 -13.69 8.38
N MET A 84 12.04 -12.53 8.15
CA MET A 84 10.85 -12.08 8.87
C MET A 84 9.62 -12.28 7.98
N SER A 85 8.48 -12.60 8.60
CA SER A 85 7.24 -12.85 7.89
C SER A 85 6.16 -11.92 8.41
N SER A 86 5.59 -11.13 7.50
CA SER A 86 4.50 -10.21 7.83
C SER A 86 3.20 -10.73 7.22
N PRO A 87 2.18 -11.04 8.03
CA PRO A 87 0.89 -11.47 7.52
C PRO A 87 0.14 -10.31 6.86
N ILE A 88 -0.48 -10.56 5.72
CA ILE A 88 -1.36 -9.63 5.01
C ILE A 88 -2.68 -10.33 4.75
N THR A 89 -3.78 -9.74 5.21
CA THR A 89 -5.12 -10.26 4.93
C THR A 89 -5.53 -9.85 3.53
N MET A 90 -5.80 -10.81 2.65
CA MET A 90 -6.02 -10.49 1.23
C MET A 90 -7.44 -10.02 0.94
N GLY A 91 -8.46 -10.62 1.55
CA GLY A 91 -9.84 -10.21 1.30
C GLY A 91 -10.81 -10.64 2.40
N SER A 92 -12.09 -10.58 2.10
CA SER A 92 -13.17 -10.94 3.02
C SER A 92 -14.03 -12.08 2.47
N LYS A 93 -14.53 -12.92 3.38
CA LYS A 93 -15.44 -14.03 3.04
C LYS A 93 -16.87 -13.51 2.88
N GLU A 94 -17.70 -14.20 2.11
CA GLU A 94 -19.15 -13.97 2.10
C GLU A 94 -19.82 -14.18 3.49
N LEU A 95 -20.98 -13.58 3.70
CA LEU A 95 -21.86 -13.80 4.85
C LEU A 95 -22.59 -15.15 4.73
N PRO A 96 -22.66 -15.95 5.81
CA PRO A 96 -23.43 -17.19 5.80
C PRO A 96 -24.92 -16.94 5.54
N TYR A 97 -25.57 -17.81 4.77
CA TYR A 97 -27.02 -17.80 4.49
C TYR A 97 -27.57 -16.60 3.70
N PHE A 98 -26.70 -15.66 3.28
CA PHE A 98 -27.08 -14.50 2.47
C PHE A 98 -26.31 -14.50 1.15
N VAL A 99 -26.92 -13.93 0.11
CA VAL A 99 -26.24 -13.74 -1.17
C VAL A 99 -25.35 -12.49 -1.04
N SER A 100 -24.09 -12.69 -0.67
CA SER A 100 -23.12 -11.59 -0.55
C SER A 100 -21.87 -11.91 -1.37
N ALA A 101 -21.25 -10.87 -1.90
CA ALA A 101 -20.03 -11.02 -2.68
C ALA A 101 -18.82 -11.14 -1.76
N ARG A 102 -17.88 -12.00 -2.13
CA ARG A 102 -16.59 -12.12 -1.47
C ARG A 102 -15.60 -11.13 -2.06
N SER A 103 -14.78 -10.47 -1.24
CA SER A 103 -13.72 -9.59 -1.75
C SER A 103 -12.39 -10.35 -1.87
N TYR A 104 -11.58 -9.92 -2.83
CA TYR A 104 -10.26 -10.48 -3.10
C TYR A 104 -9.21 -9.38 -2.98
N GLY A 105 -8.00 -9.77 -2.64
CA GLY A 105 -6.85 -8.88 -2.71
C GLY A 105 -5.73 -9.50 -3.49
N GLN A 106 -4.87 -8.63 -4.01
CA GLN A 106 -3.66 -8.98 -4.70
C GLN A 106 -2.50 -8.20 -4.10
N ILE A 107 -1.37 -8.87 -3.91
CA ILE A 107 -0.08 -8.25 -3.59
C ILE A 107 0.81 -8.41 -4.81
N ASP A 108 1.44 -7.32 -5.23
CA ASP A 108 2.43 -7.27 -6.29
C ASP A 108 3.70 -6.58 -5.79
N LEU A 109 4.85 -7.19 -6.08
CA LEU A 109 6.17 -6.64 -5.82
C LEU A 109 6.74 -6.08 -7.12
N ILE A 110 7.02 -4.77 -7.12
CA ILE A 110 7.87 -4.13 -8.12
C ILE A 110 9.29 -4.10 -7.55
N ASP A 111 10.12 -5.04 -8.02
CA ASP A 111 11.50 -5.15 -7.58
C ASP A 111 12.44 -4.25 -8.39
N LYS A 112 13.73 -4.24 -8.02
CA LYS A 112 14.73 -3.39 -8.66
C LYS A 112 14.92 -3.63 -10.17
N ASN A 113 14.57 -4.81 -10.67
CA ASN A 113 14.66 -5.15 -12.09
C ASN A 113 13.37 -4.77 -12.85
N ASP A 114 12.24 -4.69 -12.14
CA ASP A 114 10.93 -4.37 -12.71
C ASP A 114 10.56 -2.87 -12.58
N ALA A 115 11.30 -2.09 -11.79
CA ALA A 115 11.01 -0.67 -11.52
C ALA A 115 11.05 0.23 -12.78
N GLY A 116 11.79 -0.14 -13.82
CA GLY A 116 11.84 0.61 -15.07
C GLY A 116 12.30 2.06 -14.88
N ASN A 117 11.44 3.03 -15.24
CA ASN A 117 11.72 4.46 -15.10
C ASN A 117 11.41 5.02 -13.71
N HIS A 118 10.82 4.24 -12.79
CA HIS A 118 10.58 4.65 -11.42
C HIS A 118 11.89 4.59 -10.64
N LYS A 119 12.39 5.75 -10.20
CA LYS A 119 13.72 5.88 -9.60
C LYS A 119 13.90 7.17 -8.83
N ILE A 120 14.90 7.19 -7.96
CA ILE A 120 15.45 8.38 -7.33
C ILE A 120 16.76 8.71 -8.05
N ASP A 121 16.77 9.83 -8.76
CA ASP A 121 17.90 10.34 -9.52
C ASP A 121 18.54 11.52 -8.78
N ILE A 122 19.87 11.50 -8.69
CA ILE A 122 20.66 12.50 -7.96
C ILE A 122 21.88 12.89 -8.79
N LEU A 123 22.33 14.13 -8.62
CA LEU A 123 23.53 14.62 -9.30
C LEU A 123 24.50 15.24 -8.28
N PRO A 124 25.74 14.76 -8.13
CA PRO A 124 26.36 13.62 -8.83
C PRO A 124 25.63 12.30 -8.56
N ALA A 125 25.63 11.41 -9.55
CA ALA A 125 25.00 10.09 -9.42
C ALA A 125 25.74 9.22 -8.40
N SER A 126 25.01 8.32 -7.74
CA SER A 126 25.63 7.31 -6.88
C SER A 126 26.49 6.35 -7.72
N PRO A 127 27.73 6.03 -7.31
CA PRO A 127 28.60 5.08 -8.02
C PRO A 127 27.95 3.72 -8.24
N ASP A 128 27.16 3.24 -7.26
CA ASP A 128 26.45 1.96 -7.32
C ASP A 128 25.19 2.02 -8.20
N PHE A 129 24.66 3.22 -8.42
CA PHE A 129 23.42 3.46 -9.14
C PHE A 129 23.58 4.60 -10.17
N PRO A 130 24.44 4.41 -11.21
CA PRO A 130 24.75 5.47 -12.17
C PRO A 130 23.56 5.90 -13.03
N SER A 131 22.50 5.08 -13.10
CA SER A 131 21.25 5.38 -13.81
C SER A 131 20.11 5.84 -12.89
N GLY A 132 20.39 6.06 -11.60
CA GLY A 132 19.41 6.34 -10.55
C GLY A 132 19.08 5.10 -9.71
N ILE A 133 18.71 5.33 -8.45
CA ILE A 133 18.33 4.29 -7.49
C ILE A 133 16.91 3.82 -7.83
N PRO A 134 16.67 2.54 -8.16
CA PRO A 134 15.34 2.06 -8.50
C PRO A 134 14.32 2.29 -7.37
N LEU A 135 13.16 2.86 -7.70
CA LEU A 135 12.09 3.10 -6.75
C LEU A 135 11.18 1.87 -6.70
N THR A 136 11.52 0.95 -5.81
CA THR A 136 10.81 -0.33 -5.66
C THR A 136 9.59 -0.19 -4.77
N SER A 137 8.58 -1.04 -4.98
CA SER A 137 7.35 -1.00 -4.19
C SER A 137 6.73 -2.37 -3.91
N ILE A 138 6.05 -2.47 -2.77
CA ILE A 138 5.13 -3.57 -2.44
C ILE A 138 3.72 -2.99 -2.50
N LYS A 139 2.92 -3.43 -3.46
CA LYS A 139 1.56 -2.94 -3.72
C LYS A 139 0.56 -3.98 -3.25
N TYR A 140 -0.44 -3.55 -2.48
CA TYR A 140 -1.66 -4.31 -2.22
C TYR A 140 -2.83 -3.62 -2.92
N ARG A 141 -3.63 -4.40 -3.64
CA ARG A 141 -4.86 -3.94 -4.29
C ARG A 141 -6.03 -4.74 -3.77
N ALA A 142 -7.03 -4.06 -3.20
CA ALA A 142 -8.32 -4.66 -2.87
C ALA A 142 -9.30 -4.53 -4.03
N THR A 143 -9.99 -5.63 -4.35
CA THR A 143 -11.19 -5.65 -5.19
C THR A 143 -12.39 -5.85 -4.29
N ASN A 144 -13.00 -4.73 -3.91
CA ASN A 144 -14.12 -4.67 -3.00
C ASN A 144 -15.44 -4.52 -3.78
N PHE A 145 -16.56 -4.77 -3.12
CA PHE A 145 -17.89 -4.70 -3.75
C PHE A 145 -18.79 -3.63 -3.11
N TYR A 146 -18.49 -3.22 -1.88
CA TYR A 146 -19.33 -2.37 -1.06
C TYR A 146 -18.57 -1.14 -0.51
N PHE A 147 -17.23 -1.15 -0.46
CA PHE A 147 -16.39 -0.07 0.06
C PHE A 147 -15.07 0.11 -0.74
N PRO A 148 -14.62 1.34 -1.07
CA PRO A 148 -15.30 2.61 -0.87
C PRO A 148 -16.53 2.72 -1.78
N GLN A 149 -17.58 3.40 -1.31
CA GLN A 149 -18.87 3.47 -1.99
C GLN A 149 -18.78 4.05 -3.42
N ASP A 150 -17.78 4.90 -3.68
CA ASP A 150 -17.59 5.58 -4.97
C ASP A 150 -16.59 4.91 -5.91
N SER A 151 -15.77 3.98 -5.42
CA SER A 151 -14.63 3.45 -6.18
C SER A 151 -14.49 1.95 -6.17
N HIS A 152 -14.99 1.26 -5.15
CA HIS A 152 -14.91 -0.20 -4.98
C HIS A 152 -13.48 -0.80 -5.07
N TRP A 153 -12.45 0.03 -5.11
CA TRP A 153 -11.05 -0.37 -5.06
C TRP A 153 -10.23 0.64 -4.27
N GLN A 154 -9.18 0.12 -3.64
CA GLN A 154 -8.23 0.86 -2.84
C GLN A 154 -6.89 0.12 -2.88
N GLU A 155 -5.81 0.89 -2.94
CA GLU A 155 -4.45 0.35 -2.97
C GLU A 155 -3.62 0.90 -1.80
N TYR A 156 -2.85 0.02 -1.17
CA TYR A 156 -1.79 0.38 -0.24
C TYR A 156 -0.44 0.09 -0.91
N ILE A 157 0.43 1.08 -0.97
CA ILE A 157 1.70 0.98 -1.66
C ILE A 157 2.80 1.34 -0.66
N LEU A 158 3.69 0.40 -0.35
CA LEU A 158 4.92 0.68 0.36
C LEU A 158 6.01 0.99 -0.68
N GLU A 159 6.37 2.25 -0.83
CA GLU A 159 7.31 2.75 -1.86
C GLU A 159 8.29 3.74 -1.22
N GLY A 160 9.58 3.60 -1.49
CA GLY A 160 10.61 4.51 -0.97
C GLY A 160 10.65 4.59 0.57
N GLY A 161 10.11 3.58 1.27
CA GLY A 161 9.97 3.56 2.72
C GLY A 161 8.73 4.29 3.26
N GLY A 162 7.93 4.95 2.42
CA GLY A 162 6.64 5.53 2.78
C GLY A 162 5.48 4.59 2.46
N ILE A 163 4.34 4.77 3.13
CA ILE A 163 3.09 4.06 2.81
C ILE A 163 2.13 5.04 2.16
N ILE A 164 1.76 4.75 0.92
CA ILE A 164 0.83 5.53 0.11
C ILE A 164 -0.50 4.80 0.08
N LEU A 165 -1.57 5.56 0.25
CA LEU A 165 -2.94 5.14 -0.01
C LEU A 165 -3.37 5.73 -1.35
N LYS A 166 -3.84 4.90 -2.27
CA LYS A 166 -4.46 5.33 -3.53
C LYS A 166 -5.90 4.85 -3.63
N GLN A 167 -6.78 5.76 -4.02
CA GLN A 167 -8.22 5.58 -4.24
C GLN A 167 -8.62 6.31 -5.53
N SER A 168 -9.88 6.20 -5.96
CA SER A 168 -10.34 6.93 -7.15
C SER A 168 -10.27 8.45 -7.00
N THR A 169 -10.38 8.94 -5.76
CA THR A 169 -10.40 10.36 -5.42
C THR A 169 -9.00 10.98 -5.39
N GLY A 170 -7.95 10.17 -5.44
CA GLY A 170 -6.57 10.60 -5.42
C GLY A 170 -5.69 9.69 -4.56
N GLU A 171 -4.56 10.24 -4.16
CA GLU A 171 -3.51 9.54 -3.45
C GLU A 171 -2.96 10.39 -2.31
N VAL A 172 -2.53 9.72 -1.24
CA VAL A 172 -1.98 10.39 -0.06
C VAL A 172 -0.96 9.50 0.61
N MET A 173 0.14 10.08 1.06
CA MET A 173 1.11 9.37 1.88
C MET A 173 0.62 9.31 3.32
N ARG A 174 0.25 8.11 3.79
CA ARG A 174 -0.23 7.85 5.14
C ARG A 174 0.89 7.77 6.16
N VAL A 175 2.04 7.24 5.74
CA VAL A 175 3.26 7.18 6.55
C VAL A 175 4.41 7.71 5.71
N ASN A 176 5.10 8.72 6.23
CA ASN A 176 6.25 9.33 5.55
C ASN A 176 7.39 8.32 5.38
N PRO A 177 8.20 8.47 4.31
CA PRO A 177 9.47 7.75 4.19
C PRO A 177 10.42 8.13 5.32
N GLY A 178 11.45 7.31 5.52
CA GLY A 178 12.54 7.57 6.47
C GLY A 178 13.48 8.70 6.01
N ILE A 179 12.92 9.89 5.75
CA ILE A 179 13.65 11.11 5.41
C ILE A 179 13.76 11.97 6.67
N ALA A 180 14.98 12.40 6.97
CA ALA A 180 15.26 13.41 7.97
C ALA A 180 16.13 14.51 7.36
N VAL A 181 16.02 15.71 7.89
CA VAL A 181 16.82 16.85 7.41
C VAL A 181 17.58 17.44 8.58
N GLU A 182 18.87 17.65 8.37
CA GLU A 182 19.71 18.40 9.29
C GLU A 182 19.89 19.83 8.78
N ASN A 183 19.56 20.78 9.64
CA ASN A 183 19.71 22.19 9.35
C ASN A 183 21.11 22.67 9.75
N HIS A 184 21.91 23.05 8.75
CA HIS A 184 23.20 23.73 8.94
C HIS A 184 23.21 25.08 8.21
N SER A 185 22.05 25.74 8.16
CA SER A 185 21.83 26.98 7.39
C SER A 185 22.74 28.14 7.83
N ASP A 186 23.22 28.17 9.08
CA ASP A 186 24.25 29.11 9.55
C ASP A 186 25.57 28.99 8.75
N SER A 187 25.81 27.81 8.18
CA SER A 187 26.95 27.50 7.29
C SER A 187 26.53 27.38 5.82
N ASN A 188 25.33 27.86 5.47
CA ASN A 188 24.76 27.84 4.12
C ASN A 188 24.59 26.44 3.51
N TYR A 189 24.30 25.42 4.31
CA TYR A 189 23.94 24.10 3.78
C TYR A 189 22.86 23.38 4.59
N ILE A 190 22.24 22.39 3.97
CA ILE A 190 21.36 21.43 4.66
C ILE A 190 21.75 20.02 4.23
N THR A 191 21.49 19.02 5.07
CA THR A 191 21.73 17.61 4.74
C THR A 191 20.41 16.85 4.75
N ILE A 192 20.08 16.17 3.66
CA ILE A 192 18.95 15.24 3.59
C ILE A 192 19.46 13.83 3.84
N ASN A 193 19.12 13.29 5.02
CA ASN A 193 19.31 11.90 5.37
C ASN A 193 18.12 11.09 4.85
N TYR A 194 18.36 10.07 4.04
CA TYR A 194 17.27 9.25 3.50
C TYR A 194 17.58 7.75 3.57
N PHE A 195 16.75 7.03 4.32
CA PHE A 195 16.67 5.58 4.31
C PHE A 195 15.80 5.06 3.17
N ILE A 196 16.39 4.35 2.21
CA ILE A 196 15.72 3.85 1.00
C ILE A 196 15.72 2.31 1.02
N PRO A 197 14.56 1.65 1.21
CA PRO A 197 14.46 0.21 1.00
C PRO A 197 14.46 -0.10 -0.50
N LEU A 198 15.35 -1.00 -0.91
CA LEU A 198 15.47 -1.51 -2.27
C LEU A 198 15.04 -2.98 -2.30
N TYR A 199 13.91 -3.28 -2.93
CA TYR A 199 13.38 -4.65 -2.93
C TYR A 199 13.92 -5.49 -4.09
N THR A 200 14.30 -6.73 -3.79
CA THR A 200 14.68 -7.75 -4.78
C THR A 200 13.76 -8.96 -4.64
N GLY A 201 13.01 -9.29 -5.70
CA GLY A 201 12.03 -10.36 -5.66
C GLY A 201 12.61 -11.75 -5.92
N VAL A 202 12.06 -12.76 -5.27
CA VAL A 202 12.30 -14.17 -5.65
C VAL A 202 11.49 -14.50 -6.91
N SER A 203 12.15 -15.12 -7.90
CA SER A 203 11.50 -15.50 -9.16
C SER A 203 10.27 -16.39 -8.92
N GLY A 204 9.15 -16.08 -9.59
CA GLY A 204 7.88 -16.79 -9.41
C GLY A 204 7.14 -16.51 -8.09
N LYS A 205 7.65 -15.61 -7.24
CA LYS A 205 7.07 -15.23 -5.93
C LYS A 205 6.94 -13.71 -5.76
N LYS A 206 6.73 -12.99 -6.85
CA LYS A 206 6.56 -11.52 -6.86
C LYS A 206 5.09 -11.09 -6.75
N ALA A 207 4.15 -11.99 -6.96
CA ALA A 207 2.72 -11.67 -6.90
C ALA A 207 1.93 -12.80 -6.25
N TYR A 208 0.85 -12.44 -5.55
CA TYR A 208 -0.10 -13.39 -4.96
C TYR A 208 -1.49 -12.76 -4.87
N ALA A 209 -2.52 -13.51 -5.24
CA ALA A 209 -3.91 -13.08 -5.12
C ALA A 209 -4.75 -14.18 -4.46
N ASP A 210 -5.51 -13.82 -3.43
CA ASP A 210 -6.44 -14.73 -2.74
C ASP A 210 -7.47 -13.91 -1.93
N TYR A 211 -8.37 -14.59 -1.23
CA TYR A 211 -9.25 -14.02 -0.21
C TYR A 211 -8.79 -14.35 1.22
N ARG A 212 -7.81 -15.27 1.37
CA ARG A 212 -7.27 -15.71 2.67
C ARG A 212 -6.10 -14.83 3.11
N GLU A 213 -5.55 -15.12 4.27
CA GLU A 213 -4.29 -14.50 4.70
C GLU A 213 -3.12 -15.01 3.86
N SER A 214 -2.21 -14.11 3.52
CA SER A 214 -0.94 -14.38 2.85
C SER A 214 0.21 -13.80 3.68
N PHE A 215 1.43 -14.03 3.24
CA PHE A 215 2.63 -13.53 3.91
C PHE A 215 3.54 -12.81 2.92
N VAL A 216 4.15 -11.74 3.41
CA VAL A 216 5.30 -11.10 2.79
C VAL A 216 6.51 -11.46 3.64
N HIS A 217 7.42 -12.22 3.07
CA HIS A 217 8.66 -12.62 3.71
C HIS A 217 9.78 -11.67 3.28
N THR A 218 10.53 -11.15 4.24
CA THR A 218 11.63 -10.22 4.01
C THR A 218 12.93 -10.76 4.59
N ASN A 219 14.02 -10.61 3.84
CA ASN A 219 15.36 -10.89 4.32
C ASN A 219 16.33 -9.77 3.96
N TYR A 220 17.18 -9.37 4.90
CA TYR A 220 18.28 -8.46 4.62
C TYR A 220 19.23 -9.10 3.60
N SER A 221 19.75 -8.30 2.67
CA SER A 221 20.76 -8.75 1.72
C SER A 221 22.06 -7.99 1.86
N LYS A 222 22.03 -6.67 1.68
CA LYS A 222 23.20 -5.79 1.71
C LYS A 222 22.75 -4.34 1.75
N ASP A 223 23.66 -3.45 2.06
CA ASP A 223 23.46 -2.01 2.07
C ASP A 223 24.44 -1.29 1.13
N TYR A 224 24.09 -0.05 0.80
CA TYR A 224 24.89 0.90 0.05
C TYR A 224 24.77 2.26 0.72
N SER A 225 25.82 3.05 0.65
CA SER A 225 25.81 4.43 1.12
C SER A 225 26.18 5.39 0.00
N HIS A 226 25.50 6.53 -0.03
CA HIS A 226 25.87 7.62 -0.92
C HIS A 226 25.83 8.94 -0.16
N GLN A 227 26.97 9.60 -0.10
CA GLN A 227 27.15 10.87 0.59
C GLN A 227 27.81 11.89 -0.33
N GLY A 228 27.35 13.14 -0.26
CA GLY A 228 27.95 14.23 -1.01
C GLY A 228 27.02 15.41 -1.25
N SER A 229 27.54 16.45 -1.90
CA SER A 229 26.72 17.58 -2.35
C SER A 229 25.87 17.17 -3.54
N ALA A 230 24.57 17.46 -3.51
CA ALA A 230 23.64 17.23 -4.61
C ALA A 230 23.21 18.55 -5.25
N THR A 231 23.22 18.58 -6.58
CA THR A 231 22.63 19.65 -7.40
C THR A 231 21.10 19.52 -7.46
N PHE A 232 20.61 18.28 -7.50
CA PHE A 232 19.19 17.98 -7.42
C PHE A 232 18.96 16.58 -6.87
N ILE A 233 17.73 16.36 -6.39
CA ILE A 233 17.14 15.04 -6.16
C ILE A 233 15.83 15.00 -6.96
N ARG A 234 15.62 13.96 -7.76
CA ARG A 234 14.41 13.76 -8.56
C ARG A 234 13.81 12.40 -8.23
N ILE A 235 12.56 12.39 -7.78
CA ILE A 235 11.82 11.17 -7.44
C ILE A 235 10.80 10.92 -8.54
N TYR A 236 11.04 9.92 -9.38
CA TYR A 236 10.17 9.49 -10.47
C TYR A 236 9.20 8.43 -9.97
N THR A 237 7.90 8.72 -9.97
CA THR A 237 6.86 7.91 -9.32
C THR A 237 5.51 8.08 -10.01
N ASP A 238 4.69 7.01 -9.98
CA ASP A 238 3.28 7.07 -10.38
C ASP A 238 2.40 7.78 -9.34
N TYR A 239 2.97 8.15 -8.19
CA TYR A 239 2.27 8.77 -7.06
C TYR A 239 2.82 10.16 -6.68
N PRO A 240 2.93 11.10 -7.64
CA PRO A 240 3.55 12.40 -7.42
C PRO A 240 2.84 13.25 -6.36
N ASP A 241 1.52 13.17 -6.25
CA ASP A 241 0.74 14.00 -5.33
C ASP A 241 0.99 13.55 -3.90
N ALA A 242 1.05 12.23 -3.67
CA ALA A 242 1.35 11.66 -2.36
C ALA A 242 2.75 12.08 -1.88
N TRP A 243 3.74 12.02 -2.78
CA TRP A 243 5.11 12.46 -2.51
C TRP A 243 5.19 13.97 -2.27
N ASN A 244 4.59 14.77 -3.14
CA ASN A 244 4.60 16.22 -3.01
C ASN A 244 3.93 16.67 -1.70
N GLN A 245 2.77 16.13 -1.36
CA GLN A 245 2.10 16.42 -0.09
C GLN A 245 2.95 16.02 1.12
N SER A 246 3.58 14.84 1.10
CA SER A 246 4.46 14.40 2.20
C SER A 246 5.66 15.32 2.41
N LEU A 247 6.23 15.85 1.33
CA LEU A 247 7.39 16.72 1.40
C LEU A 247 7.02 18.17 1.73
N MET A 248 5.91 18.68 1.19
CA MET A 248 5.62 20.12 1.11
C MET A 248 4.38 20.61 1.87
N ASN A 249 3.65 19.73 2.56
CA ASN A 249 2.49 20.17 3.34
C ASN A 249 2.88 21.25 4.39
N GLU A 250 2.15 22.37 4.41
CA GLU A 250 2.49 23.57 5.19
C GLU A 250 2.64 23.36 6.71
N SER A 251 2.13 22.27 7.27
CA SER A 251 2.22 22.01 8.72
C SER A 251 2.96 20.72 9.07
N ARG A 252 3.13 19.81 8.10
CA ARG A 252 3.62 18.44 8.36
C ARG A 252 4.59 17.92 7.29
N GLY A 253 4.88 18.74 6.29
CA GLY A 253 5.78 18.42 5.19
C GLY A 253 7.19 18.28 5.72
N ILE A 254 7.87 17.19 5.35
CA ILE A 254 9.25 16.91 5.80
C ILE A 254 10.21 18.04 5.42
N LEU A 255 9.97 18.67 4.28
CA LEU A 255 10.82 19.71 3.69
C LEU A 255 10.22 21.12 3.79
N TRP A 256 9.01 21.27 4.33
CA TRP A 256 8.27 22.52 4.30
C TRP A 256 9.02 23.69 4.95
N GLU A 257 9.60 23.49 6.14
CA GLU A 257 10.34 24.54 6.85
C GLU A 257 11.53 25.05 6.02
N TYR A 258 12.27 24.13 5.40
CA TYR A 258 13.45 24.43 4.59
C TYR A 258 13.10 25.13 3.28
N TYR A 259 11.97 24.76 2.69
CA TYR A 259 11.40 25.45 1.54
C TYR A 259 10.96 26.88 1.90
N ASN A 260 10.17 27.02 2.99
CA ASN A 260 9.63 28.30 3.43
C ASN A 260 10.73 29.29 3.85
N ASN A 261 11.80 28.79 4.47
CA ASN A 261 12.97 29.59 4.84
C ASN A 261 13.90 29.88 3.64
N GLY A 262 13.61 29.34 2.45
CA GLY A 262 14.32 29.64 1.21
C GLY A 262 15.66 28.92 1.05
N TYR A 263 15.85 27.76 1.68
CA TYR A 263 17.07 26.97 1.54
C TYR A 263 17.02 26.05 0.32
N ILE A 264 15.83 25.52 0.03
CA ILE A 264 15.56 24.64 -1.10
C ILE A 264 14.32 25.08 -1.87
N ASP A 265 14.18 24.55 -3.07
CA ASP A 265 12.98 24.59 -3.88
C ASP A 265 12.50 23.17 -4.14
N VAL A 266 11.18 22.97 -4.12
CA VAL A 266 10.53 21.68 -4.39
C VAL A 266 9.45 21.89 -5.44
N GLN A 267 9.57 21.19 -6.56
CA GLN A 267 8.71 21.35 -7.72
C GLN A 267 8.12 20.02 -8.15
N LEU A 268 6.84 20.02 -8.47
CA LEU A 268 6.19 18.92 -9.15
C LEU A 268 6.29 19.12 -10.66
N ASP A 269 6.78 18.10 -11.37
CA ASP A 269 6.90 18.07 -12.83
C ASP A 269 6.13 16.88 -13.40
N GLU A 270 5.02 17.19 -14.07
CA GLU A 270 4.10 16.23 -14.69
C GLU A 270 4.32 16.09 -16.21
N THR A 271 5.43 16.64 -16.72
CA THR A 271 5.75 16.57 -18.15
C THR A 271 6.47 15.29 -18.57
N THR A 272 6.84 14.44 -17.59
CA THR A 272 7.52 13.16 -17.80
C THR A 272 6.62 11.97 -17.48
N THR A 273 7.00 10.77 -17.91
CA THR A 273 6.29 9.52 -17.55
C THR A 273 7.28 8.49 -17.00
N PRO A 274 7.25 8.17 -15.70
CA PRO A 274 6.33 8.69 -14.68
C PRO A 274 6.59 10.17 -14.34
N ASN A 275 5.65 10.81 -13.66
CA ASN A 275 5.79 12.17 -13.12
C ASN A 275 6.93 12.20 -12.09
N ARG A 276 7.44 13.39 -11.76
CA ARG A 276 8.52 13.51 -10.79
C ARG A 276 8.38 14.68 -9.83
N VAL A 277 8.90 14.49 -8.61
CA VAL A 277 9.13 15.57 -7.66
C VAL A 277 10.62 15.93 -7.68
N ILE A 278 10.93 17.21 -7.81
CA ILE A 278 12.29 17.74 -7.96
C ILE A 278 12.62 18.58 -6.73
N ILE A 279 13.73 18.27 -6.06
CA ILE A 279 14.28 19.04 -4.95
C ILE A 279 15.59 19.65 -5.43
N THR A 280 15.76 20.96 -5.26
CA THR A 280 16.99 21.69 -5.62
C THR A 280 17.38 22.68 -4.53
N PRO A 281 18.68 22.93 -4.30
CA PRO A 281 19.11 24.02 -3.43
C PRO A 281 18.82 25.38 -4.08
N LYS A 282 18.44 26.37 -3.26
CA LYS A 282 18.36 27.76 -3.72
C LYS A 282 19.75 28.38 -3.87
N PRO A 283 19.92 29.42 -4.69
CA PRO A 283 21.19 30.12 -4.85
C PRO A 283 21.76 30.58 -3.49
N GLY A 284 23.03 30.26 -3.25
CA GLY A 284 23.70 30.58 -1.98
C GLY A 284 23.65 29.48 -0.94
N TYR A 285 22.84 28.42 -1.15
CA TYR A 285 22.80 27.24 -0.28
C TYR A 285 23.33 26.00 -1.00
N THR A 286 23.91 25.08 -0.22
CA THR A 286 24.34 23.77 -0.70
C THR A 286 23.44 22.69 -0.12
N LEU A 287 22.98 21.77 -0.97
CA LEU A 287 22.26 20.59 -0.54
C LEU A 287 23.26 19.43 -0.43
N TYR A 288 23.36 18.83 0.75
CA TYR A 288 24.05 17.55 0.96
C TYR A 288 23.03 16.43 1.07
N VAL A 289 23.43 15.24 0.64
CA VAL A 289 22.66 14.01 0.80
C VAL A 289 23.47 13.00 1.58
N ASP A 290 22.78 12.23 2.42
CA ASP A 290 23.28 11.02 3.04
C ASP A 290 22.22 9.93 2.87
N PHE A 291 22.40 9.13 1.82
CA PHE A 291 21.46 8.09 1.45
C PHE A 291 21.98 6.75 1.93
N THR A 292 21.15 6.06 2.71
CA THR A 292 21.37 4.66 3.09
C THR A 292 20.37 3.80 2.33
N ILE A 293 20.86 3.07 1.33
CA ILE A 293 20.05 2.18 0.49
C ILE A 293 20.21 0.76 1.01
N VAL A 294 19.13 0.13 1.47
CA VAL A 294 19.18 -1.24 1.99
C VAL A 294 18.44 -2.20 1.07
N GLU A 295 19.17 -3.15 0.51
CA GLU A 295 18.61 -4.22 -0.31
C GLU A 295 17.96 -5.29 0.56
N ILE A 296 16.65 -5.43 0.40
CA ILE A 296 15.80 -6.41 1.07
C ILE A 296 15.26 -7.39 0.04
N ARG A 297 15.54 -8.68 0.25
CA ARG A 297 14.92 -9.75 -0.53
C ARG A 297 13.49 -9.95 -0.07
N VAL A 298 12.57 -10.00 -1.02
CA VAL A 298 11.13 -10.12 -0.75
C VAL A 298 10.56 -11.33 -1.47
N GLN A 299 9.74 -12.09 -0.76
CA GLN A 299 8.95 -13.20 -1.29
C GLN A 299 7.49 -13.03 -0.86
N VAL A 300 6.59 -13.04 -1.83
CA VAL A 300 5.14 -12.92 -1.61
C VAL A 300 4.48 -14.28 -1.77
N GLY A 301 3.52 -14.59 -0.90
CA GLY A 301 2.71 -15.80 -0.97
C GLY A 301 3.23 -16.96 -0.12
N PRO A 302 2.46 -18.06 -0.05
CA PRO A 302 2.79 -19.19 0.80
C PRO A 302 4.08 -19.89 0.33
N GLY A 303 4.92 -20.31 1.29
CA GLY A 303 6.12 -21.09 1.02
C GLY A 303 7.20 -20.94 2.08
N TYR A 304 8.25 -21.75 1.97
CA TYR A 304 9.48 -21.60 2.77
C TYR A 304 10.28 -20.38 2.30
N ILE A 305 11.02 -19.76 3.21
CA ILE A 305 11.82 -18.57 2.92
C ILE A 305 13.16 -19.03 2.35
N VAL A 306 13.47 -18.65 1.11
CA VAL A 306 14.69 -19.11 0.45
C VAL A 306 15.91 -18.32 0.98
N ASN A 307 16.63 -18.92 1.93
CA ASN A 307 17.98 -18.49 2.31
C ASN A 307 18.95 -18.93 1.21
N THR A 308 19.47 -18.00 0.41
CA THR A 308 20.56 -18.29 -0.55
C THR A 308 21.63 -17.22 -0.51
#